data_AF-A0A9W4IT43-F1
#
_entry.id   AF-A0A9W4IT43-F1
#
_cell.length_a   1.000
_cell.length_b   1.000
_cell.length_c   1.000
_cell.angle_alpha   90.00
_cell.angle_beta   90.00
_cell.angle_gamma   90.00
#
_symmetry.space_group_name_H-M   'P 1'
#
loop_
_entity.id
_entity.type
_entity.pdbx_description
1 polymer ?
#
loop_
_entity_poly.entity_id
_entity_poly.type
_entity_poly.pdbx_seq_one_letter_code
_entity_poly.pdbx_strand_id
1 'polypeptide(L)'
;MHRKTQQSRLFGKPLLELPNIVAKTVAVEFCPAEAYIHQELRDYFIEKVNDLVKNYEKQKLCILELILKFRMFASHLLVAQNFIEMILNGRIMNHLKKLANEDAECHAPSATIARLLVSVVEEPTVHVTLPSDDAQNEHARSRPRENLSLVEESNALMSSLFAKEDYMETLQRKNCALCHNPPLQFFFTSCHHRYCERCFDSLADEHGNINATNRKCLACEKSIESVAFCYDSCESNRSSPESKSAKASPSKKRSNVDTKSSKQELRSKKQRTENRKTSDEYSKWMGSPQPSGETRGPQGAPTWAQLEVEPEPEPKINWVAKIGSLTPGAKHTAVRKQIETWLTEDEDVKIVVFAEFLGSIRLLQDMCITNNWKYATITGRHSTTAREIEVERFRNDPKMHVLIATMKTGGIGLNLTMANKCIICDQWWNAAMEQQAYCRLHRIGQSRDVEYVKIVVTDTIDEWILRLQQKKTNEINHYVGGSQLSDHEMLKELLSVFGDVSEREGGLWITCKGPNPSRRQGKMPSSS
;
A
#
# COMPACT_ATOMS: atom_id res chain seq x y z
N MET A 1 -24.04 29.20 -7.19
CA MET A 1 -24.28 27.78 -7.52
C MET A 1 -24.89 27.11 -6.28
N HIS A 2 -26.19 26.83 -6.26
CA HIS A 2 -26.83 26.15 -5.13
C HIS A 2 -26.59 24.65 -5.25
N ARG A 3 -25.75 24.07 -4.38
CA ARG A 3 -25.50 22.63 -4.34
C ARG A 3 -26.53 21.98 -3.42
N LYS A 4 -27.46 21.21 -3.99
CA LYS A 4 -28.39 20.36 -3.22
C LYS A 4 -27.58 19.22 -2.58
N THR A 5 -27.77 19.00 -1.29
CA THR A 5 -27.11 17.97 -0.48
C THR A 5 -28.11 16.88 -0.07
N GLN A 6 -27.64 15.76 0.46
CA GLN A 6 -28.51 14.69 1.02
C GLN A 6 -29.42 15.21 2.15
N GLN A 7 -29.02 16.28 2.84
CA GLN A 7 -29.80 16.93 3.90
C GLN A 7 -30.82 17.94 3.38
N SER A 8 -30.81 18.25 2.09
CA SER A 8 -31.73 19.22 1.50
C SER A 8 -33.15 18.65 1.47
N ARG A 9 -34.12 19.43 1.94
CA ARG A 9 -35.53 19.06 2.01
C ARG A 9 -36.36 19.85 1.00
N LEU A 10 -37.42 19.24 0.49
CA LEU A 10 -38.42 19.90 -0.35
C LEU A 10 -39.80 19.49 0.16
N PHE A 11 -40.65 20.48 0.48
CA PHE A 11 -41.98 20.26 1.07
C PHE A 11 -41.95 19.40 2.36
N GLY A 12 -40.94 19.61 3.22
CA GLY A 12 -40.78 18.90 4.50
C GLY A 12 -40.18 17.50 4.38
N LYS A 13 -40.17 16.89 3.18
CA LYS A 13 -39.54 15.59 2.93
C LYS A 13 -38.09 15.74 2.47
N PRO A 14 -37.20 14.77 2.76
CA PRO A 14 -35.86 14.72 2.17
C PRO A 14 -35.97 14.70 0.64
N LEU A 15 -35.08 15.42 -0.05
CA LEU A 15 -34.98 15.33 -1.51
C LEU A 15 -34.52 13.94 -1.99
N LEU A 16 -33.79 13.23 -1.14
CA LEU A 16 -33.28 11.89 -1.37
C LEU A 16 -33.45 11.08 -0.09
N GLU A 17 -34.15 9.96 -0.18
CA GLU A 17 -34.19 8.94 0.88
C GLU A 17 -33.14 7.90 0.53
N LEU A 18 -32.14 7.77 1.41
CA LEU A 18 -31.10 6.76 1.33
C LEU A 18 -31.25 5.82 2.53
N PRO A 19 -30.83 4.55 2.39
CA PRO A 19 -30.91 3.58 3.47
C PRO A 19 -30.02 3.99 4.66
N ASN A 20 -30.20 3.34 5.81
CA ASN A 20 -29.50 3.70 7.02
C ASN A 20 -28.00 3.38 6.91
N ILE A 21 -27.18 4.13 7.67
CA ILE A 21 -25.76 3.84 7.82
C ILE A 21 -25.49 3.42 9.26
N VAL A 22 -24.86 2.27 9.44
CA VAL A 22 -24.38 1.78 10.74
C VAL A 22 -22.85 1.88 10.76
N ALA A 23 -22.32 2.51 11.79
CA ALA A 23 -20.89 2.69 12.02
C ALA A 23 -20.46 1.86 13.24
N LYS A 24 -19.47 0.99 13.09
CA LYS A 24 -18.94 0.17 14.18
C LYS A 24 -17.42 0.27 14.26
N THR A 25 -16.89 0.29 15.48
CA THR A 25 -15.45 0.15 15.73
C THR A 25 -15.20 -1.17 16.44
N VAL A 26 -14.31 -1.98 15.89
CA VAL A 26 -13.86 -3.25 16.48
C VAL A 26 -12.45 -3.02 17.02
N ALA A 27 -12.36 -3.00 18.35
CA ALA A 27 -11.10 -2.98 19.05
C ALA A 27 -10.47 -4.37 19.05
N VAL A 28 -9.18 -4.45 18.71
CA VAL A 28 -8.40 -5.69 18.71
C VAL A 28 -7.13 -5.51 19.54
N GLU A 29 -6.69 -6.58 20.17
CA GLU A 29 -5.43 -6.62 20.92
C GLU A 29 -4.40 -7.42 20.13
N PHE A 30 -3.14 -7.05 20.25
CA PHE A 30 -2.03 -7.85 19.75
C PHE A 30 -1.91 -9.15 20.53
N CYS A 31 -1.52 -10.23 19.84
CA CYS A 31 -1.14 -11.44 20.56
C CYS A 31 0.17 -11.21 21.35
N PRO A 32 0.50 -12.03 22.35
CA PRO A 32 1.71 -11.87 23.15
C PRO A 32 3.00 -11.67 22.33
N ALA A 33 3.17 -12.39 21.22
CA ALA A 33 4.33 -12.22 20.34
C ALA A 33 4.34 -10.86 19.62
N GLU A 34 3.22 -10.46 19.01
CA GLU A 34 3.09 -9.13 18.37
C GLU A 34 3.31 -8.01 19.40
N ALA A 35 2.73 -8.13 20.59
CA ALA A 35 2.85 -7.16 21.67
C ALA A 35 4.30 -7.01 22.15
N TYR A 36 5.02 -8.13 22.30
CA TYR A 36 6.43 -8.12 22.67
C TYR A 36 7.30 -7.43 21.60
N ILE A 37 7.12 -7.80 20.32
CA ILE A 37 7.87 -7.17 19.23
C ILE A 37 7.53 -5.67 19.15
N HIS A 38 6.26 -5.30 19.28
CA HIS A 38 5.82 -3.91 19.31
C HIS A 38 6.42 -3.11 20.48
N GLN A 39 6.60 -3.73 21.64
CA GLN A 39 7.24 -3.11 22.79
C GLN A 39 8.74 -2.87 22.54
N GLU A 40 9.47 -3.87 22.02
CA GLU A 40 10.89 -3.70 21.69
C GLU A 40 11.09 -2.63 20.60
N LEU A 41 10.17 -2.56 19.61
CA LEU A 41 10.14 -1.48 18.62
C LEU A 41 9.92 -0.11 19.26
N ARG A 42 9.03 -0.02 20.26
CA ARG A 42 8.78 1.21 21.03
C ARG A 42 10.03 1.68 21.76
N ASP A 43 10.73 0.77 22.42
CA ASP A 43 11.93 1.13 23.18
C ASP A 43 13.05 1.62 22.25
N TYR A 44 13.26 0.91 21.12
CA TYR A 44 14.18 1.36 20.07
C TYR A 44 13.81 2.74 19.51
N PHE A 45 12.52 2.97 19.25
CA PHE A 45 12.01 4.25 18.76
C PHE A 45 12.32 5.40 19.72
N ILE A 46 12.07 5.19 21.00
CA ILE A 46 12.30 6.21 22.04
C ILE A 46 13.77 6.56 22.12
N GLU A 47 14.66 5.57 22.09
CA GLU A 47 16.12 5.79 22.07
C GLU A 47 16.52 6.63 20.85
N LYS A 48 16.08 6.26 19.65
CA LYS A 48 16.42 6.99 18.41
C LYS A 48 15.92 8.42 18.37
N VAL A 49 14.69 8.68 18.82
CA VAL A 49 14.16 10.04 18.88
C VAL A 49 14.94 10.88 19.89
N ASN A 50 15.27 10.30 21.05
CA ASN A 50 16.02 10.98 22.10
C ASN A 50 17.48 11.27 21.70
N ASP A 51 18.13 10.40 20.93
CA ASP A 51 19.49 10.63 20.40
C ASP A 51 19.56 11.87 19.48
N LEU A 52 18.45 12.21 18.84
CA LEU A 52 18.35 13.33 17.91
C LEU A 52 17.86 14.63 18.55
N VAL A 53 17.75 14.71 19.89
CA VAL A 53 17.17 15.90 20.57
C VAL A 53 17.88 17.21 20.21
N LYS A 54 19.19 17.15 19.92
CA LYS A 54 20.02 18.31 19.55
C LYS A 54 19.77 18.82 18.12
N ASN A 55 19.16 18.00 17.26
CA ASN A 55 18.91 18.33 15.86
C ASN A 55 17.43 18.11 15.54
N TYR A 56 16.62 19.13 15.82
CA TYR A 56 15.16 19.08 15.68
C TYR A 56 14.68 18.75 14.25
N GLU A 57 15.35 19.22 13.20
CA GLU A 57 14.96 18.92 11.82
C GLU A 57 15.13 17.43 11.48
N LYS A 58 16.27 16.83 11.87
CA LYS A 58 16.47 15.38 11.74
C LYS A 58 15.52 14.59 12.64
N GLN A 59 15.26 15.10 13.85
CA GLN A 59 14.34 14.49 14.80
C GLN A 59 12.92 14.44 14.23
N LYS A 60 12.43 15.52 13.62
CA LYS A 60 11.11 15.58 12.97
C LYS A 60 10.96 14.51 11.90
N LEU A 61 11.93 14.39 10.99
CA LEU A 61 11.89 13.37 9.92
C LEU A 61 11.90 11.95 10.49
N CYS A 62 12.76 11.69 11.48
CA CYS A 62 12.84 10.42 12.19
C CYS A 62 11.51 10.05 12.86
N ILE A 63 10.84 11.00 13.53
CA ILE A 63 9.53 10.79 14.15
C ILE A 63 8.49 10.37 13.10
N LEU A 64 8.40 11.09 11.98
CA LEU A 64 7.41 10.79 10.93
C LEU A 64 7.65 9.43 10.26
N GLU A 65 8.91 9.10 9.99
CA GLU A 65 9.29 7.81 9.41
C GLU A 65 8.91 6.67 10.35
N LEU A 66 9.25 6.78 11.63
CA LEU A 66 8.98 5.72 12.58
C LEU A 66 7.48 5.58 12.88
N ILE A 67 6.72 6.68 12.93
CA ILE A 67 5.25 6.63 12.98
C ILE A 67 4.69 5.83 11.80
N LEU A 68 5.21 6.04 10.58
CA LEU A 68 4.83 5.26 9.42
C LEU A 68 5.14 3.76 9.64
N LYS A 69 6.31 3.42 10.18
CA LYS A 69 6.66 2.02 10.50
C LYS A 69 5.74 1.41 11.57
N PHE A 70 5.37 2.16 12.60
CA PHE A 70 4.37 1.69 13.60
C PHE A 70 3.00 1.45 12.98
N ARG A 71 2.57 2.31 12.04
CA ARG A 71 1.32 2.09 11.30
C ARG A 71 1.39 0.86 10.40
N MET A 72 2.53 0.66 9.74
CA MET A 72 2.79 -0.55 8.94
C MET A 72 2.72 -1.80 9.82
N PHE A 73 3.38 -1.78 10.98
CA PHE A 73 3.34 -2.88 11.95
C PHE A 73 1.92 -3.16 12.46
N ALA A 74 1.19 -2.12 12.85
CA ALA A 74 -0.19 -2.25 13.32
C ALA A 74 -1.14 -2.78 12.24
N SER A 75 -0.87 -2.48 10.96
CA SER A 75 -1.57 -3.09 9.84
C SER A 75 -1.31 -4.60 9.79
N HIS A 76 -0.03 -4.98 9.71
CA HIS A 76 0.44 -6.34 9.86
C HIS A 76 1.96 -6.36 10.06
N LEU A 77 2.46 -7.22 10.95
CA LEU A 77 3.88 -7.42 11.25
C LEU A 77 4.76 -7.41 9.98
N LEU A 78 4.50 -8.32 9.03
CA LEU A 78 5.30 -8.47 7.81
C LEU A 78 5.33 -7.25 6.87
N VAL A 79 4.39 -6.31 7.01
CA VAL A 79 4.41 -5.08 6.20
C VAL A 79 5.62 -4.21 6.60
N ALA A 80 6.05 -4.29 7.86
CA ALA A 80 7.20 -3.59 8.40
C ALA A 80 8.50 -4.42 8.39
N GLN A 81 8.67 -5.36 7.43
CA GLN A 81 9.79 -6.32 7.43
C GLN A 81 11.18 -5.69 7.60
N ASN A 82 11.51 -4.62 6.87
CA ASN A 82 12.83 -3.95 6.98
C ASN A 82 13.11 -3.49 8.41
N PHE A 83 12.06 -3.00 9.08
CA PHE A 83 12.16 -2.47 10.43
C PHE A 83 12.25 -3.59 11.47
N ILE A 84 11.54 -4.70 11.23
CA ILE A 84 11.63 -5.89 12.08
C ILE A 84 13.00 -6.54 11.93
N GLU A 85 13.50 -6.73 10.72
CA GLU A 85 14.83 -7.31 10.48
C GLU A 85 15.93 -6.53 11.23
N MET A 86 15.82 -5.20 11.28
CA MET A 86 16.75 -4.35 12.01
C MET A 86 16.72 -4.56 13.54
N ILE A 87 15.55 -4.83 14.13
CA ILE A 87 15.43 -4.99 15.59
C ILE A 87 15.61 -6.42 16.07
N LEU A 88 15.45 -7.42 15.21
CA LEU A 88 15.62 -8.84 15.54
C LEU A 88 17.08 -9.19 15.88
N ASN A 89 17.49 -8.79 17.08
CA ASN A 89 18.79 -9.09 17.67
C ASN A 89 18.75 -10.42 18.45
N GLY A 90 19.90 -10.88 18.92
CA GLY A 90 20.01 -12.15 19.64
C GLY A 90 19.11 -12.26 20.88
N ARG A 91 18.80 -11.14 21.56
CA ARG A 91 17.88 -11.15 22.71
C ARG A 91 16.44 -11.43 22.28
N ILE A 92 15.94 -10.72 21.27
CA ILE A 92 14.58 -10.91 20.76
C ILE A 92 14.44 -12.30 20.14
N MET A 93 15.42 -12.73 19.35
CA MET A 93 15.44 -14.06 18.74
C MET A 93 15.41 -15.17 19.79
N ASN A 94 16.14 -15.04 20.90
CA ASN A 94 16.09 -16.01 22.00
C ASN A 94 14.71 -16.05 22.68
N HIS A 95 14.03 -14.92 22.81
CA HIS A 95 12.66 -14.89 23.34
C HIS A 95 11.67 -15.56 22.38
N LEU A 96 11.75 -15.24 21.08
CA LEU A 96 10.91 -15.88 20.05
C LEU A 96 11.14 -17.40 20.02
N LYS A 97 12.38 -17.88 20.14
CA LYS A 97 12.68 -19.32 20.23
C LYS A 97 12.02 -19.99 21.44
N LYS A 98 11.95 -19.31 22.59
CA LYS A 98 11.23 -19.83 23.76
C LYS A 98 9.73 -19.94 23.48
N LEU A 99 9.12 -18.88 22.95
CA LEU A 99 7.71 -18.88 22.56
C LEU A 99 7.38 -19.95 21.50
N ALA A 100 8.30 -20.19 20.56
CA ALA A 100 8.14 -21.22 19.53
C ALA A 100 8.09 -22.65 20.12
N ASN A 101 8.78 -22.88 21.25
CA ASN A 101 8.90 -24.18 21.91
C ASN A 101 7.85 -24.41 23.01
N GLU A 102 7.40 -23.35 23.68
CA GLU A 102 6.42 -23.42 24.78
C GLU A 102 5.01 -23.82 24.29
N ASP A 103 4.68 -23.53 23.03
CA ASP A 103 3.37 -23.73 22.42
C ASP A 103 3.35 -24.87 21.37
N ALA A 104 4.08 -25.96 21.60
CA ALA A 104 4.19 -27.07 20.63
C ALA A 104 2.85 -27.79 20.35
N GLU A 105 1.90 -27.76 21.29
CA GLU A 105 0.59 -28.44 21.20
C GLU A 105 -0.56 -27.50 20.83
N CYS A 106 -0.30 -26.21 20.68
CA CYS A 106 -1.31 -25.17 20.54
C CYS A 106 -1.12 -24.41 19.22
N HIS A 107 -2.15 -24.32 18.37
CA HIS A 107 -2.17 -23.44 17.19
C HIS A 107 -2.27 -21.94 17.58
N ALA A 108 -1.66 -21.53 18.70
CA ALA A 108 -1.64 -20.16 19.17
C ALA A 108 -0.97 -19.24 18.13
N PRO A 109 -1.56 -18.06 17.85
CA PRO A 109 -0.97 -17.09 16.93
C PRO A 109 0.47 -16.71 17.28
N SER A 110 0.78 -16.58 18.58
CA SER A 110 2.12 -16.23 19.06
C SER A 110 3.19 -17.25 18.66
N ALA A 111 2.91 -18.54 18.87
CA ALA A 111 3.79 -19.63 18.53
C ALA A 111 4.07 -19.71 17.03
N THR A 112 3.01 -19.52 16.23
CA THR A 112 3.10 -19.53 14.77
C THR A 112 3.94 -18.36 14.26
N ILE A 113 3.71 -17.15 14.76
CA ILE A 113 4.53 -15.97 14.42
C ILE A 113 5.99 -16.21 14.80
N ALA A 114 6.25 -16.71 16.01
CA ALA A 114 7.60 -16.96 16.49
C ALA A 114 8.33 -17.99 15.63
N ARG A 115 7.70 -19.14 15.31
CA ARG A 115 8.27 -20.17 14.43
C ARG A 115 8.56 -19.63 13.03
N LEU A 116 7.61 -18.91 12.43
CA LEU A 116 7.76 -18.36 11.08
C LEU A 116 8.89 -17.32 11.03
N LEU A 117 8.95 -16.39 11.98
CA LEU A 117 10.03 -15.41 12.02
C LEU A 117 11.41 -16.06 12.23
N VAL A 118 11.51 -17.02 13.16
CA VAL A 118 12.77 -17.76 13.39
C VAL A 118 13.19 -18.49 12.10
N SER A 119 12.26 -19.15 11.41
CA SER A 119 12.56 -19.86 10.17
C SER A 119 13.05 -18.94 9.04
N VAL A 120 12.44 -17.77 8.88
CA VAL A 120 12.79 -16.85 7.78
C VAL A 120 14.12 -16.15 8.04
N VAL A 121 14.45 -15.88 9.30
CA VAL A 121 15.69 -15.21 9.70
C VAL A 121 16.87 -16.17 9.75
N GLU A 122 16.70 -17.38 10.28
CA GLU A 122 17.80 -18.34 10.45
C GLU A 122 17.98 -19.26 9.22
N GLU A 123 16.90 -19.59 8.52
CA GLU A 123 16.91 -20.48 7.34
C GLU A 123 16.32 -19.78 6.10
N PRO A 124 16.97 -18.73 5.59
CA PRO A 124 16.47 -17.94 4.48
C PRO A 124 16.24 -18.74 3.19
N THR A 125 16.92 -19.87 3.01
CA THR A 125 16.86 -20.75 1.82
C THR A 125 15.78 -21.83 1.90
N VAL A 126 15.20 -22.10 3.07
CA VAL A 126 14.16 -23.13 3.21
C VAL A 126 12.84 -22.56 2.73
N HIS A 127 12.30 -23.11 1.63
CA HIS A 127 10.91 -22.90 1.26
C HIS A 127 10.05 -23.51 2.37
N VAL A 128 9.32 -22.67 3.10
CA VAL A 128 8.25 -23.17 3.96
C VAL A 128 7.30 -23.90 3.03
N THR A 129 7.26 -25.23 3.17
CA THR A 129 6.34 -26.06 2.41
C THR A 129 4.96 -25.69 2.91
N LEU A 130 4.24 -24.88 2.11
CA LEU A 130 2.82 -24.69 2.30
C LEU A 130 2.17 -26.09 2.38
N PRO A 131 1.15 -26.30 3.22
CA PRO A 131 0.28 -27.45 3.05
C PRO A 131 -0.08 -27.49 1.57
N SER A 132 0.26 -28.60 0.91
CA SER A 132 0.33 -28.62 -0.53
C SER A 132 -1.00 -28.14 -1.13
N ASP A 133 -0.88 -27.24 -2.11
CA ASP A 133 -1.96 -26.87 -3.05
C ASP A 133 -2.48 -28.08 -3.87
N ASP A 134 -1.99 -29.29 -3.57
CA ASP A 134 -2.31 -30.56 -4.23
C ASP A 134 -3.76 -31.03 -4.03
N ALA A 135 -4.57 -30.31 -3.26
CA ALA A 135 -5.99 -30.66 -3.10
C ALA A 135 -6.96 -29.84 -3.96
N GLN A 136 -6.54 -28.77 -4.64
CA GLN A 136 -7.50 -27.94 -5.43
C GLN A 136 -6.99 -27.39 -6.76
N ASN A 137 -5.83 -27.81 -7.27
CA ASN A 137 -5.40 -27.43 -8.62
C ASN A 137 -4.87 -28.62 -9.42
N GLU A 138 -5.76 -29.54 -9.82
CA GLU A 138 -5.46 -30.67 -10.71
C GLU A 138 -4.85 -30.26 -12.08
N HIS A 139 -4.63 -28.97 -12.34
CA HIS A 139 -4.12 -28.44 -13.61
C HIS A 139 -2.84 -27.59 -13.48
N ALA A 140 -2.25 -27.42 -12.29
CA ALA A 140 -0.98 -26.69 -12.14
C ALA A 140 0.22 -27.60 -12.46
N ARG A 141 0.98 -27.28 -13.52
CA ARG A 141 2.16 -28.07 -13.95
C ARG A 141 3.45 -27.61 -13.27
N SER A 142 4.40 -28.53 -13.21
CA SER A 142 5.76 -28.30 -12.69
C SER A 142 6.46 -27.13 -13.39
N ARG A 143 6.99 -26.19 -12.59
CA ARG A 143 7.64 -24.97 -13.07
C ARG A 143 8.95 -25.27 -13.83
N PRO A 144 9.20 -24.68 -15.01
CA PRO A 144 10.49 -24.80 -15.70
C PRO A 144 11.63 -24.17 -14.88
N ARG A 145 12.83 -24.79 -14.91
CA ARG A 145 14.05 -24.24 -14.26
C ARG A 145 14.46 -22.90 -14.88
N GLU A 146 15.17 -22.09 -14.10
CA GLU A 146 15.76 -20.83 -14.55
C GLU A 146 16.66 -21.04 -15.79
N ASN A 147 16.30 -20.43 -16.92
CA ASN A 147 17.06 -20.45 -18.16
C ASN A 147 17.61 -19.06 -18.45
N LEU A 148 18.74 -18.76 -17.80
CA LEU A 148 19.38 -17.44 -17.80
C LEU A 148 19.85 -17.00 -19.20
N SER A 149 20.33 -17.92 -20.06
CA SER A 149 20.79 -17.55 -21.41
C SER A 149 19.64 -17.02 -22.27
N LEU A 150 18.47 -17.65 -22.18
CA LEU A 150 17.29 -17.20 -22.93
C LEU A 150 16.80 -15.82 -22.47
N VAL A 151 16.97 -15.49 -21.19
CA VAL A 151 16.67 -14.15 -20.66
C VAL A 151 17.65 -13.12 -21.23
N GLU A 152 18.95 -13.43 -21.24
CA GLU A 152 19.98 -12.55 -21.81
C GLU A 152 19.77 -12.29 -23.30
N GLU A 153 19.51 -13.34 -24.09
CA GLU A 153 19.20 -13.26 -25.52
C GLU A 153 17.95 -12.42 -25.79
N SER A 154 16.88 -12.65 -25.02
CA SER A 154 15.62 -11.90 -25.14
C SER A 154 15.83 -10.41 -24.82
N ASN A 155 16.64 -10.09 -23.80
CA ASN A 155 16.95 -8.72 -23.41
C ASN A 155 17.86 -8.02 -24.43
N ALA A 156 18.83 -8.74 -25.00
CA ALA A 156 19.67 -8.22 -26.09
C ALA A 156 18.83 -7.88 -27.33
N LEU A 157 17.87 -8.75 -27.67
CA LEU A 157 16.94 -8.53 -28.77
C LEU A 157 16.08 -7.28 -28.53
N MET A 158 15.50 -7.13 -27.33
CA MET A 158 14.75 -5.93 -26.94
C MET A 158 15.60 -4.65 -27.03
N SER A 159 16.86 -4.72 -26.60
CA SER A 159 17.80 -3.59 -26.69
C SER A 159 18.08 -3.22 -28.15
N SER A 160 18.22 -4.21 -29.03
CA SER A 160 18.48 -4.02 -30.46
C SER A 160 17.28 -3.43 -31.21
N LEU A 161 16.05 -3.84 -30.87
CA LEU A 161 14.82 -3.31 -31.47
C LEU A 161 14.61 -1.85 -31.07
N PHE A 162 14.90 -1.52 -29.81
CA PHE A 162 14.86 -0.15 -29.33
C PHE A 162 15.90 0.74 -30.04
N ALA A 163 17.12 0.23 -30.25
CA ALA A 163 18.18 0.93 -30.99
C ALA A 163 17.87 1.13 -32.48
N LYS A 164 17.03 0.27 -33.07
CA LYS A 164 16.55 0.39 -34.46
C LYS A 164 15.29 1.25 -34.61
N GLU A 165 14.79 1.83 -33.52
CA GLU A 165 13.55 2.62 -33.49
C GLU A 165 12.30 1.84 -33.97
N ASP A 166 12.31 0.51 -33.86
CA ASP A 166 11.14 -0.31 -34.20
C ASP A 166 10.17 -0.38 -33.02
N TYR A 167 9.45 0.72 -32.82
CA TYR A 167 8.57 0.90 -31.67
C TYR A 167 7.38 -0.07 -31.66
N MET A 168 6.89 -0.47 -32.84
CA MET A 168 5.74 -1.36 -32.96
C MET A 168 6.10 -2.79 -32.54
N GLU A 169 7.23 -3.31 -33.03
CA GLU A 169 7.70 -4.63 -32.63
C GLU A 169 8.16 -4.65 -31.16
N THR A 170 8.78 -3.57 -30.69
CA THR A 170 9.14 -3.40 -29.27
C THR A 170 7.91 -3.47 -28.37
N LEU A 171 6.82 -2.81 -28.73
CA LEU A 171 5.58 -2.79 -27.95
C LEU A 171 4.90 -4.17 -27.93
N GLN A 172 4.84 -4.86 -29.09
CA GLN A 172 4.29 -6.21 -29.20
C GLN A 172 5.07 -7.22 -28.35
N ARG A 173 6.40 -7.09 -28.26
CA ARG A 173 7.24 -8.00 -27.47
C ARG A 173 7.35 -7.65 -25.99
N LYS A 174 6.93 -6.45 -25.57
CA LYS A 174 6.80 -6.09 -24.14
C LYS A 174 5.52 -6.63 -23.51
N ASN A 175 4.47 -6.80 -24.31
CA ASN A 175 3.17 -7.27 -23.83
C ASN A 175 3.07 -8.79 -23.92
N CYS A 176 2.14 -9.36 -23.15
CA CYS A 176 1.79 -10.76 -23.29
C CYS A 176 1.25 -11.03 -24.70
N ALA A 177 1.79 -12.05 -25.37
CA ALA A 177 1.41 -12.44 -26.72
C ALA A 177 -0.06 -12.90 -26.85
N LEU A 178 -0.72 -13.29 -25.74
CA LEU A 178 -2.12 -13.72 -25.75
C LEU A 178 -3.08 -12.65 -25.22
N CYS A 179 -2.85 -12.11 -24.03
CA CYS A 179 -3.78 -11.13 -23.43
C CYS A 179 -3.42 -9.67 -23.72
N HIS A 180 -2.31 -9.42 -24.43
CA HIS A 180 -1.81 -8.09 -24.81
C HIS A 180 -1.58 -7.10 -23.66
N ASN A 181 -1.63 -7.58 -22.41
CA ASN A 181 -1.30 -6.79 -21.23
C ASN A 181 0.18 -6.95 -20.86
N PRO A 182 0.85 -5.90 -20.36
CA PRO A 182 2.21 -5.99 -19.84
C PRO A 182 2.21 -6.80 -18.54
N PRO A 183 2.85 -8.00 -18.52
CA PRO A 183 2.86 -8.85 -17.34
C PRO A 183 3.93 -8.44 -16.33
N LEU A 184 3.63 -8.50 -15.02
CA LEU A 184 4.61 -8.27 -13.93
C LEU A 184 5.54 -9.47 -13.71
N GLN A 185 5.03 -10.67 -14.01
CA GLN A 185 5.76 -11.94 -14.04
C GLN A 185 5.43 -12.63 -15.35
N PHE A 186 6.45 -13.06 -16.06
CA PHE A 186 6.26 -13.58 -17.40
C PHE A 186 7.27 -14.64 -17.80
N PHE A 187 6.84 -15.43 -18.76
CA PHE A 187 7.63 -16.44 -19.43
C PHE A 187 8.18 -15.89 -20.73
N PHE A 188 9.50 -15.94 -20.90
CA PHE A 188 10.12 -15.88 -22.22
C PHE A 188 10.07 -17.26 -22.85
N THR A 189 9.59 -17.30 -24.09
CA THR A 189 9.64 -18.50 -24.93
C THR A 189 10.91 -18.51 -25.77
N SER A 190 11.29 -19.66 -26.33
CA SER A 190 12.41 -19.78 -27.28
C SER A 190 12.32 -18.84 -28.49
N CYS A 191 11.11 -18.36 -28.80
CA CYS A 191 10.86 -17.37 -29.85
C CYS A 191 10.83 -15.91 -29.33
N HIS A 192 11.27 -15.67 -28.10
CA HIS A 192 11.35 -14.38 -27.40
C HIS A 192 10.03 -13.63 -27.21
N HIS A 193 8.89 -14.32 -27.30
CA HIS A 193 7.59 -13.76 -26.91
C HIS A 193 7.33 -13.95 -25.43
N ARG A 194 6.69 -12.95 -24.82
CA ARG A 194 6.31 -12.94 -23.41
C ARG A 194 4.91 -13.49 -23.22
N TYR A 195 4.69 -14.29 -22.19
CA TYR A 195 3.37 -14.69 -21.74
C TYR A 195 3.22 -14.45 -20.24
N CYS A 196 2.07 -13.94 -19.80
CA CYS A 196 1.74 -14.00 -18.37
C CYS A 196 1.49 -15.47 -17.98
N GLU A 197 1.59 -15.76 -16.69
CA GLU A 197 1.51 -17.13 -16.17
C GLU A 197 0.27 -17.89 -16.68
N ARG A 198 -0.92 -17.32 -16.45
CA ARG A 198 -2.19 -17.91 -16.89
C ARG A 198 -2.27 -18.14 -18.40
N CYS A 199 -1.73 -17.20 -19.19
CA CYS A 199 -1.78 -17.30 -20.65
C CYS A 199 -0.80 -18.35 -21.18
N PHE A 200 0.34 -18.53 -20.50
CA PHE A 200 1.33 -19.54 -20.84
C PHE A 200 0.79 -20.96 -20.58
N ASP A 201 0.13 -21.16 -19.44
CA ASP A 201 -0.47 -22.45 -19.09
C ASP A 201 -1.64 -22.86 -20.00
N SER A 202 -2.27 -21.87 -20.65
CA SER A 202 -3.35 -22.08 -21.61
C SER A 202 -2.88 -22.43 -23.03
N LEU A 203 -1.57 -22.48 -23.29
CA LEU A 203 -1.04 -22.80 -24.63
C LEU A 203 -1.18 -24.30 -24.94
N ALA A 204 -1.73 -24.59 -26.11
CA ALA A 204 -1.86 -25.95 -26.65
C ALA A 204 -0.72 -26.32 -27.61
N ASP A 205 -0.55 -27.62 -27.85
CA ASP A 205 0.28 -28.14 -28.93
C ASP A 205 -0.40 -28.04 -30.31
N GLU A 206 0.27 -28.55 -31.35
CA GLU A 206 -0.25 -28.61 -32.72
C GLU A 206 -1.55 -29.43 -32.87
N HIS A 207 -1.84 -30.31 -31.91
CA HIS A 207 -3.01 -31.19 -31.89
C HIS A 207 -4.12 -30.66 -30.96
N GLY A 208 -3.97 -29.46 -30.39
CA GLY A 208 -4.94 -28.84 -29.48
C GLY A 208 -4.87 -29.36 -28.05
N ASN A 209 -3.87 -30.18 -27.71
CA ASN A 209 -3.67 -30.66 -26.34
C ASN A 209 -2.95 -29.59 -25.53
N ILE A 210 -3.66 -29.05 -24.53
CA ILE A 210 -3.04 -28.18 -23.53
C ILE A 210 -1.97 -28.92 -22.72
N ASN A 211 -2.10 -30.24 -22.54
CA ASN A 211 -1.28 -31.09 -21.65
C ASN A 211 0.07 -31.58 -22.20
N ALA A 212 0.40 -31.28 -23.45
CA ALA A 212 1.66 -31.72 -24.04
C ALA A 212 2.88 -30.92 -23.54
N THR A 213 4.06 -31.53 -23.67
CA THR A 213 5.37 -30.88 -23.37
C THR A 213 5.76 -29.84 -24.41
N ASN A 214 5.35 -30.04 -25.67
CA ASN A 214 5.62 -29.14 -26.79
C ASN A 214 4.45 -28.18 -26.96
N ARG A 215 4.69 -26.87 -26.85
CA ARG A 215 3.65 -25.83 -26.96
C ARG A 215 3.84 -25.03 -28.24
N LYS A 216 2.77 -24.53 -28.86
CA LYS A 216 2.85 -23.60 -29.99
C LYS A 216 2.72 -22.15 -29.50
N CYS A 217 3.63 -21.28 -29.90
CA CYS A 217 3.51 -19.84 -29.64
C CYS A 217 2.40 -19.24 -30.52
N LEU A 218 1.43 -18.56 -29.92
CA LEU A 218 0.32 -17.95 -30.66
C LEU A 218 0.68 -16.64 -31.38
N ALA A 219 1.80 -15.99 -31.02
CA ALA A 219 2.24 -14.78 -31.70
C ALA A 219 3.00 -15.05 -33.01
N CYS A 220 3.78 -16.14 -33.08
CA CYS A 220 4.63 -16.44 -34.24
C CYS A 220 4.50 -17.86 -34.77
N GLU A 221 3.60 -18.64 -34.20
CA GLU A 221 3.27 -20.01 -34.62
C GLU A 221 4.42 -21.03 -34.54
N LYS A 222 5.53 -20.69 -33.89
CA LYS A 222 6.65 -21.60 -33.67
C LYS A 222 6.45 -22.47 -32.44
N SER A 223 6.98 -23.69 -32.49
CA SER A 223 7.07 -24.56 -31.32
C SER A 223 8.02 -23.98 -30.27
N ILE A 224 7.57 -24.01 -29.02
CA ILE A 224 8.28 -23.50 -27.85
C ILE A 224 9.15 -24.64 -27.32
N GLU A 225 10.45 -24.58 -27.62
CA GLU A 225 11.44 -25.59 -27.25
C GLU A 225 11.99 -25.37 -25.83
N SER A 226 12.08 -24.10 -25.42
CA SER A 226 12.61 -23.69 -24.12
C SER A 226 11.85 -22.49 -23.58
N VAL A 227 11.83 -22.38 -22.24
CA VAL A 227 11.11 -21.33 -21.53
C VAL A 227 11.95 -20.85 -20.35
N ALA A 228 11.94 -19.53 -20.13
CA ALA A 228 12.55 -18.91 -18.96
C ALA A 228 11.49 -18.10 -18.20
N PHE A 229 11.42 -18.29 -16.88
CA PHE A 229 10.60 -17.44 -16.01
C PHE A 229 11.41 -16.23 -15.56
N CYS A 230 10.83 -15.03 -15.67
CA CYS A 230 11.49 -13.78 -15.27
C CYS A 230 10.63 -13.00 -14.28
N TYR A 231 11.30 -12.44 -13.26
CA TYR A 231 10.76 -11.45 -12.33
C TYR A 231 11.42 -10.09 -12.62
N ASP A 232 10.65 -9.02 -12.43
CA ASP A 232 11.00 -7.64 -12.84
C ASP A 232 12.23 -7.04 -12.14
N SER A 233 12.93 -7.76 -11.25
CA SER A 233 14.16 -7.24 -10.63
C SER A 233 15.42 -7.40 -11.50
N CYS A 234 15.30 -7.94 -12.71
CA CYS A 234 16.43 -8.14 -13.62
C CYS A 234 16.71 -6.92 -14.53
N GLU A 235 15.85 -5.89 -14.53
CA GLU A 235 16.07 -4.66 -15.32
C GLU A 235 16.96 -3.62 -14.62
N SER A 236 17.27 -3.77 -13.32
CA SER A 236 18.00 -2.76 -12.53
C SER A 236 19.52 -2.91 -12.50
N ASN A 237 20.10 -3.98 -13.05
CA ASN A 237 21.55 -4.14 -13.16
C ASN A 237 22.06 -3.89 -14.58
N ARG A 238 22.13 -2.62 -15.00
CA ARG A 238 23.05 -2.19 -16.08
C ARG A 238 23.80 -0.93 -15.66
N SER A 239 25.03 -1.15 -15.21
CA SER A 239 26.10 -0.16 -15.21
C SER A 239 26.34 0.34 -16.64
N SER A 240 26.14 1.65 -16.86
CA SER A 240 26.52 2.34 -18.09
C SER A 240 28.02 2.18 -18.35
N PRO A 241 28.47 1.83 -19.58
CA PRO A 241 29.88 1.89 -19.92
C PRO A 241 30.32 3.35 -20.07
N GLU A 242 31.37 3.71 -19.35
CA GLU A 242 32.11 4.96 -19.47
C GLU A 242 32.53 5.22 -20.92
N SER A 243 32.32 6.44 -21.41
CA SER A 243 33.01 6.94 -22.62
C SER A 243 33.82 8.19 -22.27
N LYS A 244 35.14 8.01 -22.27
CA LYS A 244 36.13 9.09 -22.16
C LYS A 244 36.31 9.75 -23.53
N SER A 245 36.08 11.06 -23.53
CA SER A 245 36.54 12.15 -24.40
C SER A 245 37.49 11.84 -25.58
N ALA A 246 37.16 12.36 -26.77
CA ALA A 246 38.12 13.04 -27.64
C ALA A 246 37.44 13.99 -28.66
N LYS A 247 38.12 15.10 -28.91
CA LYS A 247 37.75 16.30 -29.68
C LYS A 247 37.64 16.05 -31.20
N ALA A 248 36.75 16.79 -31.88
CA ALA A 248 37.07 17.72 -32.98
C ALA A 248 35.81 18.13 -33.78
N SER A 249 35.61 19.43 -33.96
CA SER A 249 34.66 20.02 -34.93
C SER A 249 35.23 19.91 -36.36
N PRO A 250 34.41 20.06 -37.44
CA PRO A 250 34.23 21.40 -37.99
C PRO A 250 32.86 21.71 -38.67
N SER A 251 32.29 22.85 -38.28
CA SER A 251 31.91 24.00 -39.14
C SER A 251 30.74 23.96 -40.16
N LYS A 252 29.92 25.03 -40.06
CA LYS A 252 29.23 25.84 -41.12
C LYS A 252 27.93 25.24 -41.70
N LYS A 253 26.80 25.96 -41.78
CA LYS A 253 26.51 27.31 -42.33
C LYS A 253 25.21 27.89 -41.70
N ARG A 254 25.22 29.16 -41.20
CA ARG A 254 24.64 30.42 -41.77
C ARG A 254 23.10 30.46 -41.83
N SER A 255 22.37 31.54 -41.49
CA SER A 255 22.71 32.92 -41.12
C SER A 255 21.46 33.73 -40.71
N ASN A 256 21.65 34.66 -39.76
CA ASN A 256 21.10 36.02 -39.55
C ASN A 256 19.66 36.39 -39.96
N VAL A 257 18.95 37.11 -39.09
CA VAL A 257 18.73 38.58 -39.18
C VAL A 257 18.36 39.16 -37.80
N ASP A 258 19.02 40.27 -37.44
CA ASP A 258 18.79 41.16 -36.30
C ASP A 258 17.56 42.07 -36.49
N THR A 259 16.92 42.52 -35.39
CA THR A 259 16.60 43.95 -35.21
C THR A 259 16.28 44.32 -33.76
N LYS A 260 16.79 45.50 -33.37
CA LYS A 260 16.75 46.16 -32.06
C LYS A 260 15.36 46.79 -31.75
N SER A 261 15.07 47.02 -30.46
CA SER A 261 15.00 48.36 -29.84
C SER A 261 13.89 48.57 -28.78
N SER A 262 14.32 48.94 -27.56
CA SER A 262 13.85 50.05 -26.68
C SER A 262 12.41 50.15 -26.12
N LYS A 263 12.33 50.29 -24.78
CA LYS A 263 11.67 51.35 -23.93
C LYS A 263 11.11 50.74 -22.63
N GLN A 264 11.66 51.06 -21.44
CA GLN A 264 11.45 52.23 -20.55
C GLN A 264 10.34 52.03 -19.48
N GLU A 265 10.81 51.84 -18.24
CA GLU A 265 10.32 52.26 -16.91
C GLU A 265 8.83 52.52 -16.60
N LEU A 266 8.33 51.96 -15.47
CA LEU A 266 7.96 52.75 -14.26
C LEU A 266 7.58 51.89 -13.03
N ARG A 267 8.04 52.37 -11.87
CA ARG A 267 7.93 51.94 -10.46
C ARG A 267 6.53 51.56 -9.93
N SER A 268 6.46 50.62 -8.98
CA SER A 268 6.14 50.94 -7.56
C SER A 268 6.34 49.76 -6.60
N LYS A 269 6.97 50.06 -5.45
CA LYS A 269 7.22 49.16 -4.31
C LYS A 269 5.92 48.85 -3.56
N LYS A 270 5.75 47.61 -3.11
CA LYS A 270 5.18 47.31 -1.79
C LYS A 270 5.84 46.07 -1.21
N GLN A 271 6.71 46.29 -0.23
CA GLN A 271 7.22 45.27 0.67
C GLN A 271 6.04 44.59 1.35
N ARG A 272 5.92 43.27 1.19
CA ARG A 272 5.16 42.40 2.09
C ARG A 272 6.10 41.25 2.43
N THR A 273 6.54 41.30 3.68
CA THR A 273 7.46 40.39 4.37
C THR A 273 7.27 38.93 3.98
N GLU A 274 8.35 38.33 3.48
CA GLU A 274 8.54 36.89 3.37
C GLU A 274 8.56 36.28 4.76
N ASN A 275 7.47 35.61 5.16
CA ASN A 275 7.49 34.67 6.26
C ASN A 275 6.34 33.67 6.05
N ARG A 276 6.49 32.77 5.07
CA ARG A 276 5.47 31.75 4.76
C ARG A 276 6.01 30.53 4.03
N LYS A 277 7.21 30.04 4.38
CA LYS A 277 7.82 28.87 3.70
C LYS A 277 8.13 27.66 4.59
N THR A 278 7.80 27.66 5.89
CA THR A 278 8.16 26.55 6.80
C THR A 278 6.97 25.67 7.24
N SER A 279 5.76 25.87 6.70
CA SER A 279 4.52 25.22 7.19
C SER A 279 3.94 24.13 6.26
N ASP A 280 4.54 23.88 5.08
CA ASP A 280 3.88 23.13 4.00
C ASP A 280 4.13 21.61 3.98
N GLU A 281 5.19 21.09 4.62
CA GLU A 281 5.53 19.67 4.50
C GLU A 281 4.57 18.75 5.25
N TYR A 282 4.17 19.09 6.48
CA TYR A 282 3.31 18.24 7.30
C TYR A 282 1.84 18.28 6.83
N SER A 283 1.33 19.45 6.42
CA SER A 283 -0.02 19.59 5.85
C SER A 283 -0.21 18.81 4.54
N LYS A 284 0.89 18.61 3.78
CA LYS A 284 0.95 17.77 2.59
C LYS A 284 0.95 16.27 2.93
N TRP A 285 1.60 15.89 4.03
CA TRP A 285 1.57 14.53 4.57
C TRP A 285 0.18 14.12 5.10
N MET A 286 -0.52 15.05 5.74
CA MET A 286 -1.86 14.84 6.33
C MET A 286 -3.02 14.83 5.32
N GLY A 287 -2.77 15.10 4.04
CA GLY A 287 -3.78 15.03 2.98
C GLY A 287 -4.92 16.05 3.15
N SER A 288 -4.60 17.33 3.09
CA SER A 288 -5.61 18.41 3.11
C SER A 288 -6.53 18.35 1.88
N PRO A 289 -7.84 18.66 1.98
CA PRO A 289 -8.74 18.67 0.85
C PRO A 289 -8.42 19.86 -0.06
N GLN A 290 -8.03 19.61 -1.31
CA GLN A 290 -7.96 20.68 -2.31
C GLN A 290 -9.39 21.03 -2.75
N PRO A 291 -9.80 22.32 -2.71
CA PRO A 291 -11.09 22.73 -3.24
C PRO A 291 -11.10 22.55 -4.76
N SER A 292 -12.17 21.93 -5.26
CA SER A 292 -12.40 21.70 -6.69
C SER A 292 -12.51 23.03 -7.44
N GLY A 293 -11.47 23.40 -8.18
CA GLY A 293 -11.48 24.49 -9.14
C GLY A 293 -10.55 24.15 -10.30
N GLU A 294 -11.08 24.12 -11.52
CA GLU A 294 -10.30 24.00 -12.75
C GLU A 294 -9.36 25.19 -12.89
N THR A 295 -8.06 24.97 -12.72
CA THR A 295 -7.03 25.91 -13.18
C THR A 295 -5.81 25.16 -13.70
N ARG A 296 -5.31 25.63 -14.86
CA ARG A 296 -4.11 25.20 -15.58
C ARG A 296 -2.94 24.96 -14.62
N GLY A 297 -2.22 23.86 -14.86
CA GLY A 297 -1.15 23.36 -14.01
C GLY A 297 -0.07 24.41 -13.67
N PRO A 298 0.32 24.55 -12.40
CA PRO A 298 1.49 25.32 -12.05
C PRO A 298 2.75 24.50 -12.35
N GLN A 299 3.61 25.04 -13.21
CA GLN A 299 5.01 24.65 -13.31
C GLN A 299 5.68 24.93 -11.96
N GLY A 300 6.10 23.87 -11.28
CA GLY A 300 6.69 23.96 -9.94
C GLY A 300 6.20 22.84 -9.02
N ALA A 301 6.20 21.60 -9.49
CA ALA A 301 6.19 20.45 -8.59
C ALA A 301 7.51 20.49 -7.80
N PRO A 302 7.51 20.40 -6.47
CA PRO A 302 8.75 20.26 -5.72
C PRO A 302 9.43 18.97 -6.18
N THR A 303 10.59 19.13 -6.80
CA THR A 303 11.49 18.04 -7.17
C THR A 303 11.91 17.35 -5.88
N TRP A 304 11.46 16.12 -5.72
CA TRP A 304 11.84 15.12 -4.71
C TRP A 304 13.35 14.78 -4.71
N ALA A 305 14.18 15.55 -5.42
CA ALA A 305 15.54 15.23 -5.82
C ALA A 305 16.64 15.83 -4.93
N GLN A 306 16.30 16.40 -3.76
CA GLN A 306 17.29 17.07 -2.89
C GLN A 306 17.37 16.49 -1.46
N LEU A 307 16.63 15.42 -1.17
CA LEU A 307 16.91 14.62 0.01
C LEU A 307 17.78 13.45 -0.48
N GLU A 308 19.06 13.46 -0.12
CA GLU A 308 19.89 12.25 -0.08
C GLU A 308 19.30 11.33 1.01
N VAL A 309 18.13 10.74 0.71
CA VAL A 309 17.67 9.55 1.41
C VAL A 309 18.48 8.44 0.80
N GLU A 310 19.50 7.97 1.52
CA GLU A 310 20.14 6.69 1.22
C GLU A 310 19.00 5.69 0.97
N PRO A 311 18.89 5.10 -0.23
CA PRO A 311 17.80 4.18 -0.52
C PRO A 311 17.85 3.08 0.53
N GLU A 312 16.74 2.88 1.26
CA GLU A 312 16.65 1.74 2.18
C GLU A 312 17.03 0.49 1.38
N PRO A 313 17.99 -0.32 1.88
CA PRO A 313 18.39 -1.52 1.17
C PRO A 313 17.14 -2.36 0.93
N GLU A 314 16.90 -2.74 -0.32
CA GLU A 314 15.80 -3.65 -0.61
C GLU A 314 16.01 -4.92 0.23
N PRO A 315 14.96 -5.38 0.95
CA PRO A 315 15.10 -6.54 1.80
C PRO A 315 15.51 -7.72 0.92
N LYS A 316 16.55 -8.43 1.35
CA LYS A 316 17.12 -9.56 0.60
C LYS A 316 16.06 -10.64 0.30
N ILE A 317 15.01 -10.71 1.13
CA ILE A 317 13.92 -11.67 1.06
C ILE A 317 12.61 -10.94 1.34
N ASN A 318 11.61 -11.16 0.48
CA ASN A 318 10.25 -10.65 0.70
C ASN A 318 9.47 -11.61 1.62
N TRP A 319 9.36 -11.27 2.90
CA TRP A 319 8.71 -12.12 3.90
C TRP A 319 7.22 -12.30 3.64
N VAL A 320 6.55 -11.26 3.12
CA VAL A 320 5.14 -11.33 2.74
C VAL A 320 4.92 -12.43 1.70
N ALA A 321 5.81 -12.54 0.70
CA ALA A 321 5.71 -13.60 -0.31
C ALA A 321 6.06 -15.00 0.23
N LYS A 322 6.91 -15.10 1.26
CA LYS A 322 7.41 -16.39 1.77
C LYS A 322 6.53 -17.01 2.86
N ILE A 323 6.04 -16.19 3.79
CA ILE A 323 5.30 -16.64 4.98
C ILE A 323 3.98 -15.89 5.19
N GLY A 324 3.57 -15.03 4.26
CA GLY A 324 2.40 -14.17 4.40
C GLY A 324 1.09 -14.91 4.68
N SER A 325 0.79 -15.93 3.89
CA SER A 325 -0.43 -16.74 4.02
C SER A 325 -0.56 -17.48 5.36
N LEU A 326 0.58 -17.77 6.01
CA LEU A 326 0.64 -18.53 7.26
C LEU A 326 0.74 -17.64 8.50
N THR A 327 1.15 -16.39 8.32
CA THR A 327 1.41 -15.48 9.44
C THR A 327 0.11 -14.83 9.88
N PRO A 328 -0.39 -15.11 11.09
CA PRO A 328 -1.56 -14.40 11.60
C PRO A 328 -1.18 -12.95 11.93
N GLY A 329 -2.12 -12.04 11.73
CA GLY A 329 -2.05 -10.67 12.24
C GLY A 329 -3.34 -10.29 12.97
N ALA A 330 -3.23 -9.52 14.05
CA ALA A 330 -4.39 -9.15 14.86
C ALA A 330 -5.54 -8.55 14.04
N LYS A 331 -5.23 -7.58 13.16
CA LYS A 331 -6.23 -6.96 12.28
C LYS A 331 -6.77 -7.92 11.24
N HIS A 332 -5.90 -8.63 10.52
CA HIS A 332 -6.34 -9.51 9.42
C HIS A 332 -7.20 -10.65 9.94
N THR A 333 -6.91 -11.15 11.14
CA THR A 333 -7.76 -12.13 11.83
C THR A 333 -9.15 -11.57 12.13
N ALA A 334 -9.24 -10.32 12.58
CA ALA A 334 -10.53 -9.66 12.82
C ALA A 334 -11.28 -9.35 11.51
N VAL A 335 -10.57 -8.94 10.45
CA VAL A 335 -11.14 -8.75 9.10
C VAL A 335 -11.72 -10.07 8.60
N ARG A 336 -10.96 -11.16 8.67
CA ARG A 336 -11.41 -12.51 8.30
C ARG A 336 -12.71 -12.88 9.01
N LYS A 337 -12.72 -12.79 10.35
CA LYS A 337 -13.90 -13.11 11.17
C LYS A 337 -15.11 -12.25 10.80
N GLN A 338 -14.91 -10.96 10.53
CA GLN A 338 -15.99 -10.05 10.15
C GLN A 338 -16.56 -10.39 8.76
N ILE A 339 -15.70 -10.76 7.80
CA ILE A 339 -16.13 -11.24 6.48
C ILE A 339 -16.91 -12.55 6.60
N GLU A 340 -16.40 -13.52 7.36
CA GLU A 340 -17.09 -14.80 7.63
C GLU A 340 -18.48 -14.58 8.23
N THR A 341 -18.59 -13.66 9.19
CA THR A 341 -19.86 -13.32 9.84
C THR A 341 -20.86 -12.79 8.81
N TRP A 342 -20.48 -11.82 7.99
CA TRP A 342 -21.39 -11.26 6.98
C TRP A 342 -21.74 -12.23 5.86
N LEU A 343 -20.81 -13.07 5.42
CA LEU A 343 -21.08 -14.13 4.44
C LEU A 343 -22.06 -15.19 4.97
N THR A 344 -22.03 -15.45 6.28
CA THR A 344 -22.97 -16.39 6.94
C THR A 344 -24.35 -15.77 7.13
N GLU A 345 -24.42 -14.46 7.40
CA GLU A 345 -25.68 -13.73 7.55
C GLU A 345 -26.40 -13.49 6.21
N ASP A 346 -25.64 -13.30 5.13
CA ASP A 346 -26.17 -13.02 3.80
C ASP A 346 -25.23 -13.56 2.72
N GLU A 347 -25.68 -14.59 2.00
CA GLU A 347 -24.92 -15.23 0.93
C GLU A 347 -24.68 -14.30 -0.27
N ASP A 348 -25.50 -13.27 -0.50
CA ASP A 348 -25.38 -12.34 -1.62
C ASP A 348 -24.65 -11.04 -1.25
N VAL A 349 -24.03 -10.99 -0.06
CA VAL A 349 -23.38 -9.78 0.44
C VAL A 349 -22.17 -9.38 -0.42
N LYS A 350 -22.00 -8.07 -0.61
CA LYS A 350 -20.81 -7.49 -1.25
C LYS A 350 -20.09 -6.58 -0.27
N ILE A 351 -18.82 -6.91 -0.03
CA ILE A 351 -17.96 -6.35 1.01
C ILE A 351 -16.78 -5.63 0.37
N VAL A 352 -16.51 -4.39 0.79
CA VAL A 352 -15.32 -3.64 0.38
C VAL A 352 -14.37 -3.55 1.56
N VAL A 353 -13.12 -3.99 1.38
CA VAL A 353 -12.06 -3.89 2.39
C VAL A 353 -11.06 -2.84 1.93
N PHE A 354 -10.94 -1.76 2.69
CA PHE A 354 -9.94 -0.73 2.48
C PHE A 354 -8.72 -0.94 3.36
N ALA A 355 -7.55 -0.94 2.75
CA ALA A 355 -6.25 -0.91 3.43
C ALA A 355 -5.35 0.19 2.86
N GLU A 356 -4.35 0.62 3.61
CA GLU A 356 -3.42 1.65 3.17
C GLU A 356 -2.21 1.04 2.44
N PHE A 357 -1.68 -0.04 3.00
CA PHE A 357 -0.39 -0.59 2.60
C PHE A 357 -0.54 -1.72 1.58
N LEU A 358 0.24 -1.67 0.50
CA LEU A 358 0.21 -2.72 -0.54
C LEU A 358 0.61 -4.10 0.00
N GLY A 359 1.49 -4.16 1.00
CA GLY A 359 1.81 -5.43 1.69
C GLY A 359 0.58 -6.01 2.38
N SER A 360 -0.21 -5.18 3.06
CA SER A 360 -1.47 -5.61 3.68
C SER A 360 -2.49 -6.03 2.63
N ILE A 361 -2.56 -5.36 1.48
CA ILE A 361 -3.44 -5.78 0.37
C ILE A 361 -3.09 -7.20 -0.06
N ARG A 362 -1.80 -7.51 -0.26
CA ARG A 362 -1.36 -8.87 -0.64
C ARG A 362 -1.75 -9.92 0.39
N LEU A 363 -1.53 -9.64 1.67
CA LEU A 363 -1.91 -10.54 2.75
C LEU A 363 -3.44 -10.77 2.82
N LEU A 364 -4.23 -9.73 2.56
CA LEU A 364 -5.70 -9.87 2.46
C LEU A 364 -6.11 -10.68 1.22
N GLN A 365 -5.37 -10.60 0.12
CA GLN A 365 -5.57 -11.45 -1.06
C GLN A 365 -5.26 -12.91 -0.72
N ASP A 366 -4.12 -13.18 -0.09
CA ASP A 366 -3.73 -14.52 0.36
C ASP A 366 -4.77 -15.10 1.31
N MET A 367 -5.28 -14.30 2.25
CA MET A 367 -6.38 -14.66 3.13
C MET A 367 -7.64 -15.08 2.33
N CYS A 368 -8.05 -14.32 1.32
CA CYS A 368 -9.17 -14.70 0.47
C CYS A 368 -8.91 -16.03 -0.27
N ILE A 369 -7.69 -16.25 -0.76
CA ILE A 369 -7.29 -17.51 -1.42
C ILE A 369 -7.41 -18.69 -0.44
N THR A 370 -6.83 -18.58 0.76
CA THR A 370 -6.87 -19.63 1.78
C THR A 370 -8.28 -19.97 2.26
N ASN A 371 -9.20 -18.99 2.24
CA ASN A 371 -10.60 -19.19 2.60
C ASN A 371 -11.51 -19.50 1.39
N ASN A 372 -10.94 -19.70 0.20
CA ASN A 372 -11.66 -19.95 -1.06
C ASN A 372 -12.73 -18.89 -1.39
N TRP A 373 -12.43 -17.62 -1.09
CA TRP A 373 -13.29 -16.49 -1.43
C TRP A 373 -12.84 -15.86 -2.75
N LYS A 374 -13.77 -15.72 -3.70
CA LYS A 374 -13.50 -14.91 -4.88
C LYS A 374 -13.44 -13.43 -4.51
N TYR A 375 -12.42 -12.76 -5.01
CA TYR A 375 -12.20 -11.35 -4.74
C TYR A 375 -11.76 -10.59 -6.00
N ALA A 376 -12.02 -9.28 -6.01
CA ALA A 376 -11.41 -8.31 -6.91
C ALA A 376 -10.40 -7.46 -6.14
N THR A 377 -9.49 -6.81 -6.87
CA THR A 377 -8.54 -5.87 -6.23
C THR A 377 -8.38 -4.59 -7.01
N ILE A 378 -8.35 -3.46 -6.31
CA ILE A 378 -8.10 -2.14 -6.90
C ILE A 378 -6.97 -1.45 -6.15
N THR A 379 -5.87 -1.17 -6.86
CA THR A 379 -4.75 -0.44 -6.29
C THR A 379 -4.42 0.82 -7.07
N GLY A 380 -3.57 1.67 -6.49
CA GLY A 380 -3.04 2.87 -7.15
C GLY A 380 -2.25 2.54 -8.43
N ARG A 381 -1.75 1.30 -8.57
CA ARG A 381 -0.99 0.85 -9.74
C ARG A 381 -1.86 0.47 -10.94
N HIS A 382 -3.18 0.27 -10.73
CA HIS A 382 -4.08 -0.09 -11.83
C HIS A 382 -4.32 1.12 -12.74
N SER A 383 -4.32 0.89 -14.06
CA SER A 383 -4.82 1.88 -15.02
C SER A 383 -6.32 2.08 -14.84
N THR A 384 -6.88 3.18 -15.35
CA THR A 384 -8.31 3.47 -15.27
C THR A 384 -9.14 2.30 -15.81
N THR A 385 -8.78 1.78 -16.98
CA THR A 385 -9.45 0.62 -17.61
C THR A 385 -9.36 -0.63 -16.75
N ALA A 386 -8.19 -0.93 -16.17
CA ALA A 386 -8.04 -2.08 -15.28
C ALA A 386 -8.92 -1.97 -14.03
N ARG A 387 -9.09 -0.75 -13.47
CA ARG A 387 -10.00 -0.53 -12.35
C ARG A 387 -11.45 -0.76 -12.73
N GLU A 388 -11.88 -0.27 -13.89
CA GLU A 388 -13.25 -0.47 -14.39
C GLU A 388 -13.57 -1.95 -14.59
N ILE A 389 -12.63 -2.73 -15.15
CA ILE A 389 -12.78 -4.18 -15.31
C ILE A 389 -12.98 -4.87 -13.95
N GLU A 390 -12.18 -4.52 -12.94
CA GLU A 390 -12.29 -5.11 -11.60
C GLU A 390 -13.59 -4.72 -10.89
N VAL A 391 -14.02 -3.46 -11.04
CA VAL A 391 -15.34 -2.99 -10.54
C VAL A 391 -16.48 -3.74 -11.22
N GLU A 392 -16.38 -3.99 -12.53
CA GLU A 392 -17.42 -4.66 -13.30
C GLU A 392 -17.48 -6.16 -12.98
N ARG A 393 -16.32 -6.81 -12.80
CA ARG A 393 -16.24 -8.18 -12.28
C ARG A 393 -16.90 -8.28 -10.90
N PHE A 394 -16.55 -7.35 -10.01
CA PHE A 394 -17.14 -7.29 -8.68
C PHE A 394 -18.65 -7.00 -8.72
N ARG A 395 -19.14 -6.25 -9.72
CA ARG A 395 -20.57 -5.99 -9.90
C ARG A 395 -21.32 -7.23 -10.39
N ASN A 396 -20.79 -7.91 -11.41
CA ASN A 396 -21.56 -8.87 -12.20
C ASN A 396 -21.34 -10.34 -11.80
N ASP A 397 -20.20 -10.70 -11.18
CA ASP A 397 -20.02 -12.06 -10.67
C ASP A 397 -20.75 -12.18 -9.31
N PRO A 398 -21.82 -12.99 -9.22
CA PRO A 398 -22.56 -13.17 -7.97
C PRO A 398 -21.70 -13.86 -6.90
N LYS A 399 -20.72 -14.69 -7.30
CA LYS A 399 -19.82 -15.38 -6.37
C LYS A 399 -18.70 -14.48 -5.85
N MET A 400 -18.54 -13.27 -6.39
CA MET A 400 -17.49 -12.34 -6.00
C MET A 400 -18.00 -11.40 -4.92
N HIS A 401 -17.74 -11.79 -3.67
CA HIS A 401 -18.24 -11.09 -2.48
C HIS A 401 -17.26 -10.03 -1.95
N VAL A 402 -15.97 -10.15 -2.24
CA VAL A 402 -14.95 -9.27 -1.64
C VAL A 402 -14.27 -8.39 -2.69
N LEU A 403 -14.21 -7.08 -2.43
CA LEU A 403 -13.37 -6.13 -3.15
C LEU A 403 -12.32 -5.56 -2.20
N ILE A 404 -11.04 -5.78 -2.50
CA ILE A 404 -9.94 -5.21 -1.74
C ILE A 404 -9.44 -3.96 -2.45
N ALA A 405 -9.44 -2.82 -1.77
CA ALA A 405 -9.06 -1.54 -2.38
C ALA A 405 -8.07 -0.75 -1.52
N THR A 406 -7.19 0.03 -2.15
CA THR A 406 -6.38 0.98 -1.37
C THR A 406 -7.19 2.21 -1.00
N MET A 407 -6.98 2.75 0.20
CA MET A 407 -7.64 3.98 0.66
C MET A 407 -7.51 5.15 -0.34
N LYS A 408 -6.32 5.30 -0.95
CA LYS A 408 -6.06 6.33 -1.98
C LYS A 408 -6.94 6.16 -3.22
N THR A 409 -7.28 4.93 -3.60
CA THR A 409 -8.19 4.68 -4.73
C THR A 409 -9.67 4.92 -4.40
N GLY A 410 -10.06 4.85 -3.12
CA GLY A 410 -11.41 5.25 -2.66
C GLY A 410 -11.74 6.73 -2.93
N GLY A 411 -10.72 7.58 -3.03
CA GLY A 411 -10.85 9.00 -3.39
C GLY A 411 -11.19 9.27 -4.86
N ILE A 412 -11.02 8.31 -5.78
CA ILE A 412 -10.96 8.54 -7.24
C ILE A 412 -12.34 8.57 -7.93
N GLY A 413 -13.44 8.46 -7.21
CA GLY A 413 -14.78 8.59 -7.82
C GLY A 413 -15.48 7.28 -8.17
N LEU A 414 -15.02 6.14 -7.63
CA LEU A 414 -15.63 4.83 -7.85
C LEU A 414 -17.09 4.80 -7.35
N ASN A 415 -17.98 4.17 -8.12
CA ASN A 415 -19.37 3.91 -7.72
C ASN A 415 -19.50 2.47 -7.22
N LEU A 416 -19.57 2.30 -5.90
CA LEU A 416 -19.58 1.00 -5.23
C LEU A 416 -20.95 0.67 -4.61
N THR A 417 -22.03 1.21 -5.19
CA THR A 417 -23.41 1.01 -4.72
C THR A 417 -23.89 -0.44 -4.73
N MET A 418 -23.18 -1.36 -5.40
CA MET A 418 -23.47 -2.80 -5.30
C MET A 418 -23.03 -3.41 -3.97
N ALA A 419 -22.13 -2.76 -3.23
CA ALA A 419 -21.68 -3.20 -1.92
C ALA A 419 -22.39 -2.42 -0.82
N ASN A 420 -22.80 -3.12 0.23
CA ASN A 420 -23.44 -2.55 1.41
C ASN A 420 -22.63 -2.76 2.70
N LYS A 421 -21.51 -3.51 2.63
CA LYS A 421 -20.60 -3.71 3.76
C LYS A 421 -19.22 -3.13 3.46
N CYS A 422 -18.62 -2.47 4.44
CA CYS A 422 -17.30 -1.86 4.30
C CYS A 422 -16.43 -2.14 5.53
N ILE A 423 -15.17 -2.51 5.32
CA ILE A 423 -14.16 -2.64 6.38
C ILE A 423 -13.04 -1.64 6.11
N ILE A 424 -12.70 -0.85 7.12
CA ILE A 424 -11.52 0.02 7.14
C ILE A 424 -10.48 -0.69 8.02
N CYS A 425 -9.51 -1.33 7.37
CA CYS A 425 -8.43 -2.06 8.04
C CYS A 425 -7.42 -1.08 8.66
N ASP A 426 -7.06 -0.02 7.95
CA ASP A 426 -6.08 0.97 8.39
C ASP A 426 -6.71 2.36 8.53
N GLN A 427 -6.50 2.99 9.68
CA GLN A 427 -7.01 4.33 9.97
C GLN A 427 -6.18 5.38 9.21
N TRP A 428 -6.86 6.34 8.59
CA TRP A 428 -6.28 7.47 7.89
C TRP A 428 -6.25 8.72 8.77
N TRP A 429 -5.30 9.62 8.57
CA TRP A 429 -5.18 10.85 9.37
C TRP A 429 -6.40 11.79 9.27
N ASN A 430 -7.10 11.72 8.14
CA ASN A 430 -8.21 12.60 7.79
C ASN A 430 -9.52 11.81 7.75
N ALA A 431 -10.37 12.01 8.78
CA ALA A 431 -11.68 11.38 8.89
C ALA A 431 -12.59 11.64 7.67
N ALA A 432 -12.47 12.80 7.01
CA ALA A 432 -13.27 13.12 5.83
C ALA A 432 -12.92 12.24 4.62
N MET A 433 -11.66 11.78 4.52
CA MET A 433 -11.25 10.84 3.47
C MET A 433 -11.84 9.45 3.71
N GLU A 434 -11.86 8.99 4.96
CA GLU A 434 -12.54 7.73 5.33
C GLU A 434 -14.04 7.82 5.07
N GLN A 435 -14.65 8.96 5.42
CA GLN A 435 -16.04 9.24 5.12
C GLN A 435 -16.34 9.19 3.63
N GLN A 436 -15.46 9.78 2.82
CA GLN A 436 -15.60 9.71 1.38
C GLN A 436 -15.54 8.27 0.85
N ALA A 437 -14.73 7.40 1.45
CA ALA A 437 -14.60 6.01 1.05
C ALA A 437 -15.90 5.22 1.25
N TYR A 438 -16.53 5.28 2.43
CA TYR A 438 -17.82 4.60 2.63
C TYR A 438 -18.99 5.29 1.91
N CYS A 439 -18.93 6.61 1.68
CA CYS A 439 -19.89 7.32 0.83
C CYS A 439 -19.88 6.83 -0.64
N ARG A 440 -18.90 6.02 -1.06
CA ARG A 440 -18.93 5.34 -2.37
C ARG A 440 -19.97 4.21 -2.43
N LEU A 441 -20.29 3.63 -1.28
CA LEU A 441 -21.31 2.59 -1.10
C LEU A 441 -22.66 3.23 -0.77
N HIS A 442 -22.67 4.27 0.07
CA HIS A 442 -23.86 5.03 0.45
C HIS A 442 -24.16 6.16 -0.55
N ARG A 443 -24.66 5.78 -1.73
CA ARG A 443 -24.99 6.72 -2.81
C ARG A 443 -26.32 6.36 -3.47
N ILE A 444 -26.86 7.29 -4.27
CA ILE A 444 -28.05 7.05 -5.11
C ILE A 444 -27.85 5.75 -5.91
N GLY A 445 -28.80 4.83 -5.80
CA GLY A 445 -28.72 3.47 -6.36
C GLY A 445 -28.50 2.38 -5.31
N GLN A 446 -28.15 2.75 -4.07
CA GLN A 446 -28.10 1.82 -2.95
C GLN A 446 -29.51 1.60 -2.38
N SER A 447 -29.93 0.33 -2.32
CA SER A 447 -31.22 -0.09 -1.75
C SER A 447 -31.08 -0.74 -0.37
N ARG A 448 -29.87 -1.12 0.03
CA ARG A 448 -29.59 -1.86 1.27
C ARG A 448 -28.93 -0.96 2.30
N ASP A 449 -29.25 -1.20 3.58
CA ASP A 449 -28.56 -0.55 4.70
C ASP A 449 -27.05 -0.80 4.62
N VAL A 450 -26.29 0.28 4.81
CA VAL A 450 -24.83 0.27 4.69
C VAL A 450 -24.22 0.15 6.07
N GLU A 451 -23.38 -0.86 6.27
CA GLU A 451 -22.59 -1.01 7.50
C GLU A 451 -21.11 -0.80 7.18
N TYR A 452 -20.43 0.03 7.98
CA TYR A 452 -18.98 0.15 7.93
C TYR A 452 -18.34 -0.12 9.28
N VAL A 453 -17.25 -0.91 9.25
CA VAL A 453 -16.50 -1.37 10.40
C VAL A 453 -15.08 -0.83 10.34
N LYS A 454 -14.62 -0.18 11.42
CA LYS A 454 -13.22 0.22 11.60
C LYS A 454 -12.51 -0.80 12.50
N ILE A 455 -11.42 -1.38 12.03
CA ILE A 455 -10.55 -2.23 12.86
C ILE A 455 -9.46 -1.36 13.48
N VAL A 456 -9.31 -1.42 14.81
CA VAL A 456 -8.41 -0.57 15.59
C VAL A 456 -7.65 -1.41 16.60
N VAL A 457 -6.32 -1.40 16.55
CA VAL A 457 -5.51 -2.06 17.58
C VAL A 457 -5.39 -1.16 18.81
N THR A 458 -5.74 -1.67 19.98
CA THR A 458 -5.67 -0.94 21.25
C THR A 458 -4.23 -0.72 21.71
N ASP A 459 -3.98 0.37 22.44
CA ASP A 459 -2.64 0.72 22.94
C ASP A 459 -1.56 0.91 21.84
N THR A 460 -2.00 1.24 20.62
CA THR A 460 -1.13 1.51 19.46
C THR A 460 -1.40 2.88 18.84
N ILE A 461 -0.68 3.17 17.75
CA ILE A 461 -0.89 4.34 16.90
C ILE A 461 -2.31 4.43 16.33
N ASP A 462 -3.02 3.32 16.10
CA ASP A 462 -4.39 3.34 15.56
C ASP A 462 -5.36 4.06 16.49
N GLU A 463 -5.31 3.74 17.79
CA GLU A 463 -6.20 4.34 18.78
C GLU A 463 -5.95 5.85 18.89
N TRP A 464 -4.68 6.26 18.78
CA TRP A 464 -4.34 7.67 18.75
C TRP A 464 -4.85 8.36 17.48
N ILE A 465 -4.72 7.75 16.30
CA ILE A 465 -5.27 8.31 15.06
C ILE A 465 -6.78 8.50 15.21
N LEU A 466 -7.48 7.53 15.80
CA LEU A 466 -8.91 7.64 16.05
C LEU A 466 -9.25 8.80 17.00
N ARG A 467 -8.50 8.97 18.10
CA ARG A 467 -8.66 10.12 19.01
C ARG A 467 -8.38 11.45 18.30
N LEU A 468 -7.35 11.51 17.46
CA LEU A 468 -7.02 12.68 16.66
C LEU A 468 -8.16 13.05 15.70
N GLN A 469 -8.72 12.05 15.00
CA GLN A 469 -9.88 12.24 14.12
C GLN A 469 -11.05 12.85 14.89
N GLN A 470 -11.39 12.29 16.05
CA GLN A 470 -12.48 12.79 16.90
C GLN A 470 -12.24 14.22 17.37
N LYS A 471 -11.02 14.51 17.85
CA LYS A 471 -10.61 15.86 18.27
C LYS A 471 -10.78 16.86 17.12
N LYS A 472 -10.26 16.54 15.93
CA LYS A 472 -10.38 17.41 14.74
C LYS A 472 -11.83 17.57 14.29
N THR A 473 -12.65 16.53 14.29
CA THR A 473 -14.07 16.63 13.95
C THR A 473 -14.81 17.54 14.94
N ASN A 474 -14.53 17.40 16.24
CA ASN A 474 -15.11 18.24 17.28
C ASN A 474 -14.64 19.70 17.15
N GLU A 475 -13.36 19.92 16.90
CA GLU A 475 -12.80 21.26 16.65
C GLU A 475 -13.42 21.89 15.41
N ILE A 476 -13.51 21.18 14.27
CA ILE A 476 -14.18 21.68 13.06
C ILE A 476 -15.65 22.04 13.33
N ASN A 477 -16.35 21.23 14.13
CA ASN A 477 -17.74 21.53 14.52
C ASN A 477 -17.83 22.74 15.47
N HIS A 478 -16.75 23.09 16.17
CA HIS A 478 -16.72 24.17 17.15
C HIS A 478 -16.04 25.47 16.66
N TYR A 479 -15.31 25.44 15.52
CA TYR A 479 -14.47 26.57 15.08
C TYR A 479 -14.98 27.31 13.83
N VAL A 480 -15.35 28.58 14.06
CA VAL A 480 -15.52 29.66 13.07
C VAL A 480 -14.24 30.53 12.97
N GLY A 481 -13.10 30.14 13.58
CA GLY A 481 -11.99 31.10 13.73
C GLY A 481 -10.57 30.54 13.85
N GLY A 482 -10.06 29.90 12.80
CA GLY A 482 -8.64 29.74 12.44
C GLY A 482 -7.54 29.80 13.53
N SER A 483 -7.14 28.63 14.02
CA SER A 483 -5.76 28.41 14.51
C SER A 483 -5.35 26.99 14.16
N GLN A 484 -4.51 26.85 13.14
CA GLN A 484 -3.83 25.59 12.84
C GLN A 484 -2.77 25.37 13.91
N LEU A 485 -2.80 24.20 14.58
CA LEU A 485 -1.72 23.78 15.49
C LEU A 485 -0.39 23.83 14.74
N SER A 486 0.66 24.27 15.42
CA SER A 486 2.00 24.25 14.84
C SER A 486 2.47 22.79 14.64
N ASP A 487 3.35 22.57 13.65
CA ASP A 487 3.97 21.25 13.40
C ASP A 487 4.58 20.66 14.69
N HIS A 488 5.17 21.51 15.53
CA HIS A 488 5.79 21.12 16.80
C HIS A 488 4.78 20.60 17.83
N GLU A 489 3.63 21.27 17.99
CA GLU A 489 2.57 20.83 18.92
C GLU A 489 1.94 19.51 18.49
N MET A 490 1.75 19.31 17.17
CA MET A 490 1.23 18.05 16.64
C MET A 490 2.21 16.90 16.84
N LEU A 491 3.52 17.12 16.63
CA LEU A 491 4.54 16.11 16.90
C LEU A 491 4.59 15.75 18.40
N LYS A 492 4.46 16.74 19.29
CA LYS A 492 4.39 16.50 20.73
C LYS A 492 3.16 15.65 21.11
N GLU A 493 2.00 15.94 20.51
CA GLU A 493 0.78 15.14 20.70
C GLU A 493 0.94 13.72 20.15
N LEU A 494 1.59 13.55 19.00
CA LEU A 494 1.93 12.25 18.42
C LEU A 494 2.82 11.41 19.33
N LEU A 495 3.87 12.02 19.88
CA LEU A 495 4.82 11.34 20.75
C LEU A 495 4.21 10.91 22.09
N SER A 496 3.11 11.55 22.52
CA SER A 496 2.42 11.22 23.77
C SER A 496 1.84 9.79 23.82
N VAL A 497 1.72 9.14 22.67
CA VAL A 497 1.36 7.72 22.54
C VAL A 497 2.42 6.80 23.13
N PHE A 498 3.68 7.18 22.95
CA PHE A 498 4.82 6.35 23.29
C PHE A 498 5.32 6.61 24.72
N GLY A 499 5.11 7.83 25.25
CA GLY A 499 5.54 8.18 26.60
C GLY A 499 5.15 9.60 27.00
N ASP A 500 5.72 10.10 28.10
CA ASP A 500 5.60 11.51 28.48
C ASP A 500 6.66 12.34 27.74
N VAL A 501 6.22 13.42 27.10
CA VAL A 501 7.04 14.24 26.20
C VAL A 501 7.39 15.56 26.88
N SER A 502 8.69 15.82 26.99
CA SER A 502 9.26 17.07 27.52
C SER A 502 10.11 17.75 26.46
N GLU A 503 10.32 19.05 26.56
CA GLU A 503 11.21 19.79 25.66
C GLU A 503 12.60 19.89 26.29
N ARG A 504 13.65 19.51 25.54
CA ARG A 504 15.05 19.57 25.99
C ARG A 504 15.93 20.01 24.83
N GLU A 505 16.83 20.96 25.08
CA GLU A 505 17.83 21.42 24.10
C GLU A 505 17.25 21.86 22.73
N GLY A 506 15.99 22.33 22.71
CA GLY A 506 15.29 22.73 21.49
C GLY A 506 14.64 21.59 20.70
N GLY A 507 14.68 20.35 21.20
CA GLY A 507 13.99 19.19 20.65
C GLY A 507 13.02 18.52 21.63
N LEU A 508 12.40 17.43 21.18
CA LEU A 508 11.40 16.66 21.93
C LEU A 508 12.05 15.44 22.61
N TRP A 509 11.89 15.29 23.90
CA TRP A 509 12.42 14.18 24.69
C TRP A 509 11.28 13.31 25.24
N ILE A 510 11.33 12.01 24.97
CA ILE A 510 10.33 11.04 25.41
C ILE A 510 10.86 10.28 26.63
N THR A 511 10.04 10.23 27.68
CA THR A 511 10.27 9.35 28.84
C THR A 511 9.28 8.19 28.78
N CYS A 512 9.80 6.96 28.82
CA CYS A 512 8.95 5.76 28.80
C CYS A 512 8.00 5.81 29.99
N LYS A 513 6.69 5.69 29.72
CA LYS A 513 5.75 5.37 30.78
C LYS A 513 6.07 3.97 31.25
N GLY A 514 6.41 3.80 32.53
CA GLY A 514 6.35 2.49 33.16
C GLY A 514 4.97 1.86 32.92
N PRO A 515 4.82 0.52 32.99
CA PRO A 515 3.55 -0.14 32.74
C PRO A 515 2.49 0.48 33.65
N ASN A 516 1.53 1.21 33.07
CA ASN A 516 0.59 2.00 33.85
C ASN A 516 -0.64 1.14 34.18
N PRO A 517 -0.86 0.76 35.46
CA PRO A 517 -1.99 -0.09 35.86
C PRO A 517 -3.36 0.61 35.74
N SER A 518 -3.40 1.92 35.52
CA SER A 518 -4.63 2.73 35.61
C SER A 518 -5.41 2.94 34.31
N ARG A 519 -4.91 2.50 33.14
CA ARG A 519 -5.61 2.70 31.84
C ARG A 519 -6.61 1.60 31.47
N ARG A 520 -6.72 0.52 32.26
CA ARG A 520 -7.72 -0.55 32.11
C ARG A 520 -9.18 -0.11 32.28
N GLN A 521 -9.45 1.16 32.61
CA GLN A 521 -10.81 1.67 32.85
C GLN A 521 -11.16 2.90 31.98
N GLY A 522 -10.74 2.91 30.73
CA GLY A 522 -11.33 3.79 29.71
C GLY A 522 -12.33 3.01 28.87
N LYS A 523 -13.55 2.78 29.36
CA LYS A 523 -14.64 2.29 28.51
C LYS A 523 -14.82 3.27 27.35
N MET A 524 -14.54 2.82 26.13
CA MET A 524 -15.02 3.48 24.91
C MET A 524 -16.54 3.71 25.07
N PRO A 525 -17.08 4.87 24.67
CA PRO A 525 -18.53 5.07 24.71
C PRO A 525 -19.18 4.09 23.75
N SER A 526 -19.93 3.13 24.29
CA SER A 526 -20.88 2.33 23.53
C SER A 526 -21.93 3.28 22.98
N SER A 527 -21.89 3.56 21.68
CA SER A 527 -22.97 4.25 20.98
C SER A 527 -24.21 3.34 21.03
N SER A 528 -25.20 3.77 21.81
CA SER A 528 -26.58 3.29 21.75
C SER A 528 -27.28 3.88 20.53
#